data_AF-A0A2S8PDR3-F1
#
_entry.id   AF-A0A2S8PDR3-F1
#
_cell.length_a   1.000
_cell.length_b   1.000
_cell.length_c   1.000
_cell.angle_alpha   90.00
_cell.angle_beta   90.00
_cell.angle_gamma   90.00
#
_symmetry.space_group_name_H-M   'P 1'
#
loop_
_entity.id
_entity.type
_entity.pdbx_description
1 polymer ?
#
loop_
_entity_poly.entity_id
_entity_poly.type
_entity_poly.pdbx_seq_one_letter_code
_entity_poly.pdbx_strand_id
1 'polypeptide(L)' 'MAKPLIVDEVWKERIASQLNDMEFGSLHIVVHEGQIVQMERTERKRFENTPGSSVKAAARAERRTGRESGLR' A
#
# COMPACT_ATOMS: atom_id res chain seq x y z
N MET A 1 -18.52 28.59 -22.57
CA MET A 1 -18.82 28.91 -21.16
C MET A 1 -18.61 27.64 -20.35
N ALA A 2 -17.46 27.46 -19.70
CA ALA A 2 -17.24 26.28 -18.86
C ALA A 2 -18.11 26.43 -17.59
N LYS A 3 -19.01 25.48 -17.33
CA LYS A 3 -19.75 25.42 -16.06
C LYS A 3 -18.73 25.40 -14.91
N PRO A 4 -18.91 26.23 -13.86
CA PRO A 4 -18.01 26.20 -12.71
C PRO A 4 -18.08 24.80 -12.08
N LEU A 5 -16.89 24.27 -11.81
CA LEU A 5 -16.73 22.97 -11.18
C LEU A 5 -17.21 23.08 -9.73
N ILE A 6 -18.27 22.36 -9.39
CA ILE A 6 -18.84 22.39 -8.04
C ILE A 6 -18.06 21.39 -7.21
N VAL A 7 -17.03 21.89 -6.52
CA VAL A 7 -16.29 21.14 -5.51
C VAL A 7 -16.75 21.61 -4.13
N ASP A 8 -17.75 20.92 -3.59
CA ASP A 8 -18.22 21.15 -2.22
C ASP A 8 -17.16 20.78 -1.18
N GLU A 9 -17.36 21.21 0.07
CA GLU A 9 -16.46 20.87 1.18
C GLU A 9 -16.29 19.36 1.39
N VAL A 10 -17.35 18.58 1.14
CA VAL A 10 -17.32 17.11 1.23
C VAL A 10 -16.27 16.52 0.30
N TRP A 11 -16.15 17.03 -0.93
CA TRP A 11 -15.14 16.55 -1.88
C TRP A 11 -13.74 16.99 -1.48
N LYS A 12 -13.58 18.20 -0.95
CA LYS A 12 -12.28 18.69 -0.46
C LYS A 12 -11.76 17.82 0.68
N GLU A 13 -12.59 17.54 1.68
CA GLU A 13 -12.22 16.65 2.79
C GLU A 13 -11.91 15.23 2.30
N ARG A 14 -12.73 14.69 1.40
CA ARG A 14 -12.52 13.36 0.85
C ARG A 14 -11.23 13.24 0.05
N ILE A 15 -10.92 14.23 -0.79
CA ILE A 15 -9.67 14.32 -1.54
C ILE A 15 -8.49 14.44 -0.59
N ALA A 16 -8.58 15.33 0.40
CA ALA A 16 -7.54 15.53 1.40
C ALA A 16 -7.24 14.22 2.16
N SER A 17 -8.27 13.50 2.61
CA SER A 17 -8.11 12.21 3.29
C SER A 17 -7.42 11.18 2.40
N GLN A 18 -7.80 11.06 1.13
CA GLN A 18 -7.18 10.09 0.21
C GLN A 18 -5.72 10.42 -0.14
N LEU A 19 -5.37 11.70 -0.15
CA LEU A 19 -4.00 12.17 -0.34
C LEU A 19 -3.16 11.99 0.93
N ASN A 20 -3.74 12.17 2.12
CA ASN A 20 -3.01 12.09 3.39
C ASN A 20 -2.40 10.71 3.64
N ASP A 21 -3.10 9.65 3.22
CA ASP A 21 -2.64 8.27 3.35
C ASP A 21 -1.66 7.85 2.23
N MET A 22 -1.25 8.76 1.34
CA MET A 22 -0.42 8.46 0.17
C MET A 22 0.95 9.16 0.24
N GLU A 23 2.01 8.41 0.53
CA GLU A 23 3.38 8.94 0.50
C GLU A 23 3.89 9.20 -0.91
N PHE A 24 3.58 8.30 -1.86
CA PHE A 24 4.00 8.40 -3.25
C PHE A 24 2.89 7.88 -4.17
N GLY A 25 2.42 8.73 -5.07
CA GLY A 25 1.36 8.38 -6.01
C GLY A 25 0.70 9.58 -6.64
N SER A 26 -0.48 9.37 -7.23
CA SER A 26 -1.28 10.41 -7.88
C SER A 26 -2.77 10.11 -7.73
N LEU A 27 -3.56 11.16 -7.48
CA LEU A 27 -5.01 11.11 -7.52
C LEU A 27 -5.50 11.73 -8.82
N HIS A 28 -6.18 10.94 -9.64
CA HIS A 28 -6.73 11.38 -10.91
C HIS A 28 -8.24 11.61 -10.76
N ILE A 29 -8.72 12.82 -11.04
CA ILE A 29 -10.11 13.21 -10.84
C ILE A 29 -10.69 13.57 -12.21
N VAL A 30 -11.73 12.86 -12.62
CA VAL A 30 -12.44 13.12 -13.87
C VAL A 30 -13.72 13.89 -13.56
N VAL A 31 -13.85 15.04 -14.21
CA VAL A 31 -14.99 15.93 -14.01
C VAL A 31 -15.74 16.07 -15.33
N HIS A 32 -17.02 15.74 -15.31
CA HIS A 32 -17.94 15.93 -16.43
C HIS A 32 -19.06 16.86 -15.99
N GLU A 33 -19.39 17.84 -16.85
CA GLU A 33 -20.47 18.81 -16.62
C GLU A 33 -20.41 19.60 -15.31
N GLY A 34 -19.22 19.75 -14.73
CA GLY A 34 -19.01 20.46 -13.45
C GLY A 34 -19.17 19.58 -12.21
N GLN A 35 -19.40 18.29 -12.38
CA GLN A 35 -19.48 17.30 -11.30
C GLN A 35 -18.34 16.29 -11.41
N ILE A 36 -17.80 15.89 -10.26
CA ILE A 36 -16.83 14.80 -10.18
C ILE A 36 -17.58 13.50 -10.48
N VAL A 37 -17.22 12.81 -11.56
CA VAL A 37 -17.85 11.54 -11.95
C VAL A 37 -16.95 10.34 -11.69
N GLN A 38 -15.63 10.55 -11.60
CA GLN A 38 -14.68 9.48 -11.32
C GLN A 38 -13.48 10.03 -10.54
N MET A 39 -12.96 9.19 -9.63
CA MET A 39 -11.72 9.42 -8.91
C MET A 39 -10.92 8.13 -8.90
N GLU A 40 -9.66 8.22 -9.29
CA GLU A 40 -8.76 7.07 -9.36
C GLU A 40 -7.50 7.35 -8.56
N ARG A 41 -7.26 6.52 -7.54
CA ARG A 41 -6.09 6.61 -6.66
C ARG A 41 -5.03 5.64 -7.17
N THR A 42 -3.87 6.17 -7.54
CA THR A 42 -2.71 5.36 -7.93
C THR A 42 -1.59 5.57 -6.92
N GLU A 43 -1.32 4.55 -6.10
CA GLU A 43 -0.19 4.55 -5.18
C GLU A 43 1.01 3.82 -5.80
N ARG A 44 2.20 4.42 -5.65
CA ARG A 44 3.47 3.85 -6.09
C ARG A 44 4.36 3.66 -4.88
N LYS A 45 4.26 2.51 -4.24
CA LYS A 45 5.20 2.14 -3.18
C LYS A 45 6.51 1.66 -3.80
N ARG A 46 7.58 2.44 -3.64
CA ARG A 46 8.93 1.97 -3.94
C ARG A 46 9.34 1.02 -2.83
N PHE A 47 9.28 -0.27 -3.10
CA PHE A 47 9.97 -1.24 -2.26
C PHE A 47 11.46 -1.11 -2.61
N GLU A 48 12.21 -0.36 -1.80
CA GLU A 48 13.66 -0.50 -1.82
C GLU A 48 13.95 -1.95 -1.43
N ASN A 49 14.34 -2.75 -2.40
CA ASN A 49 14.88 -4.07 -2.14
C ASN A 49 16.28 -3.85 -1.57
N THR A 50 16.37 -3.41 -0.30
CA THR A 50 17.61 -3.47 0.45
C THR A 50 17.99 -4.94 0.52
N PRO A 51 19.05 -5.37 -0.19
CA PRO A 51 19.50 -6.75 -0.12
C PRO A 51 20.25 -6.90 1.20
N GLY A 52 19.52 -7.08 2.31
CA GLY A 52 20.20 -7.21 3.60
C GLY A 52 19.35 -7.06 4.84
N SER A 53 18.29 -7.87 5.02
CA SER A 53 17.95 -8.40 6.36
C SER A 53 16.74 -9.34 6.29
N SER A 54 16.93 -10.55 5.77
CA SER A 54 15.95 -11.64 5.96
C SER A 54 16.60 -13.02 5.84
N VAL A 55 17.75 -13.21 6.48
CA VAL A 55 18.35 -14.56 6.59
C VAL A 55 18.83 -14.84 8.01
N LYS A 56 17.97 -14.78 9.03
CA LYS A 56 18.22 -15.46 10.33
C LYS A 56 16.92 -15.84 11.04
N ALA A 57 16.13 -16.76 10.49
CA ALA A 57 15.02 -17.39 11.23
C ALA A 57 14.79 -18.87 10.93
N ALA A 58 15.78 -19.60 10.39
CA ALA A 58 15.60 -21.01 10.01
C ALA A 58 16.76 -21.95 10.42
N ALA A 59 17.49 -21.66 11.50
CA ALA A 59 18.58 -22.51 11.99
C ALA A 59 18.39 -22.99 13.44
N ARG A 60 17.16 -23.29 13.87
CA ARG A 60 16.91 -23.87 15.20
C ARG A 60 15.78 -24.90 15.22
N ALA A 61 15.71 -25.77 14.21
CA ALA A 61 14.75 -26.87 14.18
C ALA A 61 15.37 -28.26 13.93
N GLU A 62 16.70 -28.42 14.07
CA GLU A 62 17.39 -29.69 13.75
C GLU A 62 18.20 -30.27 14.92
N ARG A 63 17.69 -30.18 16.16
CA ARG A 63 18.27 -30.89 17.32
C ARG A 63 17.25 -31.75 18.06
N ARG A 64 16.34 -32.39 17.32
CA ARG A 64 15.35 -33.31 17.89
C ARG A 64 15.04 -34.47 16.96
N THR A 65 16.07 -35.07 16.38
CA THR A 65 15.97 -36.42 15.81
C THR A 65 17.30 -37.13 16.04
N GLY A 66 17.25 -38.32 16.64
CA GLY A 66 18.44 -39.17 16.82
C GLY A 66 18.96 -39.31 18.26
N ARG A 67 18.12 -39.77 19.21
CA ARG A 67 18.63 -40.67 20.26
C ARG A 67 17.53 -41.57 20.82
N GLU A 68 16.93 -42.36 19.94
CA GLU A 68 16.40 -43.67 20.33
C GLU A 68 17.04 -44.76 19.46
N SER A 69 17.36 -45.87 20.12
CA SER A 69 17.75 -47.18 19.59
C SER A 69 19.25 -47.53 19.56
N GLY A 70 19.60 -48.53 20.39
CA GLY A 70 20.61 -49.52 20.01
C GLY A 70 21.62 -49.97 21.07
N LEU A 71 21.28 -51.04 21.80
CA LEU A 71 22.16 -52.17 22.19
C LEU A 71 23.45 -51.89 22.98
N ARG A 72 23.46 -52.24 24.27
CA ARG A 72 24.21 -53.37 24.87
C ARG A 72 24.07 -53.39 26.38
#